data_AF-A0A7J8MR85-F1
#
_entry.id   AF-A0A7J8MR85-F1
#
_cell.length_a   1.000
_cell.length_b   1.000
_cell.length_c   1.000
_cell.angle_alpha   90.00
_cell.angle_beta   90.00
_cell.angle_gamma   90.00
#
_symmetry.space_group_name_H-M   'P 1'
#
loop_
_entity.id
_entity.type
_entity.pdbx_description
1 polymer ?
#
loop_
_entity_poly.entity_id
_entity_poly.type
_entity_poly.pdbx_seq_one_letter_code
_entity_poly.pdbx_strand_id
1 'polypeptide(L)'
;MHKCQRQVPMSNRRLRLWSDSMQRRRWDPSVTPAEFTLAPNNGKDFFDISLFDGFNLPVLVAPQSADGSGNCIPVSCTDNVNAVFPNELQVKGSDGGVIACNSACLAFNQSQYCCTGSFGTL
;
A
#
# COMPACT_ATOMS: atom_id res chain seq x y z
N MET A 1 -5.24 -11.45 2.14
CA MET A 1 -4.48 -10.22 2.43
C MET A 1 -3.07 -10.40 1.91
N HIS A 2 -2.70 -9.71 0.83
CA HIS A 2 -1.31 -9.69 0.36
C HIS A 2 -0.68 -8.42 0.92
N LYS A 3 -0.11 -8.55 2.12
CA LYS A 3 0.66 -7.49 2.77
C LYS A 3 2.13 -7.81 2.60
N CYS A 4 2.90 -6.90 2.00
CA CYS A 4 4.36 -6.96 2.03
C CYS A 4 4.85 -6.05 3.16
N GLN A 5 4.88 -6.56 4.39
CA GLN A 5 5.27 -5.78 5.57
C GLN A 5 6.70 -6.07 6.01
N ARG A 6 7.46 -5.04 6.41
CA ARG A 6 8.74 -5.25 7.14
C ARG A 6 9.12 -4.10 8.08
N GLN A 7 9.82 -4.46 9.15
CA GLN A 7 10.40 -3.57 10.16
C GLN A 7 11.88 -3.30 9.84
N VAL A 8 12.32 -2.04 9.80
CA VAL A 8 13.73 -1.72 9.56
C VAL A 8 14.23 -0.45 10.29
N PRO A 9 15.43 -0.47 10.88
CA PRO A 9 16.03 0.72 11.45
C PRO A 9 16.54 1.64 10.34
N MET A 10 15.84 2.75 10.07
CA MET A 10 16.38 3.84 9.25
C MET A 10 17.00 4.88 10.18
N SER A 11 18.31 5.07 10.07
CA SER A 11 19.00 6.21 10.66
C SER A 11 18.90 7.39 9.69
N ASN A 12 18.40 8.52 10.19
CA ASN A 12 18.28 9.85 9.55
C ASN A 12 17.17 10.09 8.50
N ARG A 13 16.19 10.88 8.98
CA ARG A 13 15.07 11.55 8.29
C ARG A 13 15.35 12.08 6.87
N ARG A 14 14.46 11.74 5.91
CA ARG A 14 13.45 12.63 5.28
C ARG A 14 12.82 11.91 4.09
N LEU A 15 11.58 11.45 4.23
CA LEU A 15 10.63 11.42 3.13
C LEU A 15 9.46 12.33 3.52
N ARG A 16 9.30 13.46 2.83
CA ARG A 16 8.07 14.26 2.91
C ARG A 16 7.15 13.79 1.80
N LEU A 17 6.39 12.73 2.06
CA LEU A 17 5.21 12.38 1.28
C LEU A 17 4.17 11.78 2.22
N TRP A 18 3.51 12.63 3.00
CA TRP A 18 2.07 12.59 3.25
C TRP A 18 1.67 13.75 4.15
N SER A 19 0.62 14.47 3.77
CA SER A 19 -0.03 15.44 4.63
C SER A 19 -1.04 14.71 5.52
N ASP A 20 -1.12 15.09 6.79
CA ASP A 20 -2.13 14.64 7.78
C ASP A 20 -3.58 15.05 7.42
N SER A 21 -3.88 15.26 6.13
CA SER A 21 -5.17 15.76 5.62
C SER A 21 -5.82 14.84 4.59
N MET A 22 -5.22 13.70 4.23
CA MET A 22 -5.95 12.62 3.57
C MET A 22 -6.77 11.82 4.60
N GLN A 23 -7.70 12.53 5.26
CA GLN A 23 -8.88 11.88 5.80
C GLN A 23 -9.47 11.06 4.65
N ARG A 24 -9.61 9.74 4.88
CA ARG A 24 -10.25 8.76 4.00
C ARG A 24 -11.64 9.26 3.58
N ARG A 25 -11.70 10.19 2.62
CA ARG A 25 -12.95 10.52 1.96
C ARG A 25 -13.27 9.30 1.13
N ARG A 26 -14.45 8.73 1.38
CA ARG A 26 -15.04 7.54 0.74
C ARG A 26 -15.37 7.81 -0.74
N TRP A 27 -14.47 8.49 -1.46
CA TRP A 27 -14.57 9.01 -2.81
C TRP A 27 -13.14 9.14 -3.36
N ASP A 28 -12.48 8.02 -3.69
CA ASP A 28 -11.31 8.05 -4.57
C ASP A 28 -11.04 6.63 -5.14
N PRO A 29 -10.54 6.53 -6.38
CA PRO A 29 -10.36 5.30 -7.13
C PRO A 29 -9.34 4.37 -6.46
N SER A 30 -9.24 3.12 -6.92
CA SER A 30 -8.25 2.19 -6.39
C SER A 30 -6.85 2.79 -6.43
N VAL A 31 -6.11 2.72 -5.33
CA VAL A 31 -4.75 3.25 -5.20
C VAL A 31 -3.82 2.20 -4.61
N THR A 32 -2.55 2.22 -5.00
CA THR A 32 -1.49 1.43 -4.36
C THR A 32 -0.84 2.24 -3.22
N PRO A 33 -1.31 2.15 -1.96
CA PRO A 33 -0.71 2.90 -0.86
C PRO A 33 0.67 2.37 -0.48
N ALA A 34 1.59 3.31 -0.23
CA ALA A 34 2.83 3.09 0.50
C ALA A 34 2.73 3.82 1.84
N GLU A 35 2.71 3.07 2.94
CA GLU A 35 2.53 3.59 4.28
C GLU A 35 3.88 3.66 4.99
N PHE A 36 4.12 4.74 5.74
CA PHE A 36 5.36 4.98 6.46
C PHE A 36 5.07 5.41 7.89
N THR A 37 5.69 4.75 8.86
CA THR A 37 5.72 5.15 10.27
C THR A 37 7.17 5.45 10.64
N LEU A 38 7.48 6.72 10.88
CA LEU A 38 8.83 7.18 11.20
C LEU A 38 8.98 7.36 12.71
N ALA A 39 9.94 6.68 13.31
CA ALA A 39 10.19 6.76 14.75
C ALA A 39 11.04 8.00 15.11
N PRO A 40 10.76 8.64 16.26
CA PRO A 40 11.63 9.68 16.79
C PRO A 40 12.94 9.10 17.32
N ASN A 41 13.97 9.95 17.47
CA ASN A 41 15.20 9.67 18.21
C ASN A 41 15.97 8.40 17.78
N ASN A 42 16.26 8.25 16.48
CA ASN A 42 16.95 7.07 15.91
C ASN A 42 16.23 5.75 16.22
N GLY A 43 14.91 5.78 16.44
CA GLY A 43 14.08 4.60 16.55
C GLY A 43 13.96 3.84 15.21
N LYS A 44 13.22 2.73 15.23
CA LYS A 44 12.99 1.94 14.02
C LYS A 44 11.84 2.51 13.22
N ASP A 45 12.06 2.71 11.92
CA ASP A 45 11.01 3.07 10.98
C ASP A 45 10.30 1.80 10.49
N PHE A 46 9.06 1.97 10.04
CA PHE A 46 8.26 0.91 9.45
C PHE A 46 7.69 1.43 8.15
N PHE A 47 7.70 0.59 7.13
CA PHE A 47 6.98 0.87 5.91
C PHE A 47 6.41 -0.41 5.32
N ASP A 48 5.32 -0.25 4.59
CA ASP A 48 4.71 -1.32 3.84
C ASP A 48 3.97 -0.80 2.61
N ILE A 49 3.77 -1.72 1.67
CA ILE A 49 2.87 -1.52 0.54
C ILE A 49 1.67 -2.43 0.79
N SER A 50 0.48 -1.86 0.79
CA SER A 50 -0.78 -2.56 1.04
C SER A 50 -1.65 -2.51 -0.20
N LEU A 51 -2.31 -3.61 -0.55
CA LEU A 51 -3.31 -3.65 -1.63
C LEU A 51 -4.75 -3.59 -1.08
N PHE A 52 -4.92 -3.16 0.17
CA PHE A 52 -6.24 -3.07 0.81
C PHE A 52 -7.13 -2.01 0.14
N ASP A 53 -6.54 -0.91 -0.33
CA ASP A 53 -7.21 0.14 -1.09
C ASP A 53 -7.09 -0.06 -2.61
N GLY A 54 -6.70 -1.27 -3.03
CA GLY A 54 -6.57 -1.67 -4.43
C GLY A 54 -5.16 -1.46 -5.00
N PHE A 55 -5.07 -1.39 -6.32
CA PHE A 55 -3.83 -1.20 -7.06
C PHE A 55 -4.08 -0.35 -8.29
N ASN A 56 -3.23 0.63 -8.57
CA ASN A 56 -3.25 1.38 -9.83
C ASN A 56 -1.87 1.46 -10.49
N LEU A 57 -0.80 1.58 -9.70
CA LEU A 57 0.56 1.71 -10.18
C LEU A 57 1.53 0.79 -9.42
N PRO A 58 2.55 0.24 -10.10
CA PRO A 58 3.70 -0.42 -9.48
C PRO A 58 4.43 0.51 -8.49
N VAL A 59 4.77 0.00 -7.31
CA VAL A 59 5.52 0.76 -6.29
C VAL A 59 6.70 -0.06 -5.77
N LEU A 60 7.85 0.61 -5.59
CA LEU A 60 9.04 0.10 -4.90
C LEU A 60 9.44 1.09 -3.83
N VAL A 61 9.56 0.63 -2.59
CA VAL A 61 10.16 1.36 -1.49
C VAL A 61 11.54 0.75 -1.22
N ALA A 62 12.59 1.47 -1.59
CA ALA A 62 13.98 1.07 -1.40
C ALA A 62 14.68 2.01 -0.40
N PRO A 63 14.88 1.58 0.85
CA PRO A 63 15.62 2.32 1.86
C PRO A 63 17.03 2.69 1.39
N GLN A 64 17.46 3.91 1.66
CA GLN A 64 18.84 4.36 1.46
C GLN A 64 19.38 4.87 2.80
N SER A 65 20.47 4.29 3.29
CA SER A 65 21.18 4.81 4.45
C SER A 65 22.33 5.71 4.01
N ALA A 66 22.44 6.88 4.65
CA ALA A 66 23.47 7.85 4.30
C ALA A 66 24.90 7.36 4.60
N ASP A 67 25.04 6.44 5.55
CA ASP A 67 26.32 5.87 6.00
C ASP A 67 26.50 4.41 5.54
N GLY A 68 25.60 3.89 4.69
CA GLY A 68 25.60 2.49 4.28
C GLY A 68 25.27 1.49 5.40
N SER A 69 24.86 1.98 6.59
CA SER A 69 24.48 1.14 7.73
C SER A 69 23.00 0.72 7.65
N GLY A 70 22.66 -0.43 8.23
CA GLY A 70 21.29 -0.93 8.33
C GLY A 70 20.92 -2.02 7.31
N ASN A 71 20.21 -3.04 7.79
CA ASN A 71 19.77 -4.20 6.99
C ASN A 71 18.39 -3.93 6.35
N CYS A 72 18.23 -2.78 5.70
CA CYS A 72 16.93 -2.36 5.20
C CYS A 72 16.63 -2.96 3.83
N ILE A 73 15.70 -3.91 3.77
CA ILE A 73 15.39 -4.64 2.53
C ILE A 73 14.26 -3.91 1.78
N PRO A 74 14.40 -3.67 0.46
CA PRO A 74 13.34 -3.07 -0.33
C PRO A 74 12.04 -3.87 -0.29
N VAL A 75 10.91 -3.16 -0.38
CA VAL A 75 9.59 -3.75 -0.55
C VAL A 75 9.03 -3.29 -1.88
N SER A 76 8.55 -4.23 -2.69
CA SER A 76 8.05 -3.96 -4.03
C SER A 76 6.70 -4.62 -4.27
N CYS A 77 5.79 -3.88 -4.89
CA CYS A 77 4.63 -4.40 -5.59
C CYS A 77 4.77 -3.94 -7.05
N THR A 78 5.54 -4.69 -7.83
CA THR A 78 5.95 -4.28 -9.19
C THR A 78 5.46 -5.20 -10.30
N ASP A 79 4.83 -6.31 -9.94
CA ASP A 79 4.18 -7.18 -10.92
C ASP A 79 3.14 -6.39 -11.70
N ASN A 80 3.07 -6.64 -13.02
CA ASN A 80 2.02 -6.09 -13.87
C ASN A 80 0.70 -6.81 -13.57
N VAL A 81 0.12 -6.49 -12.41
CA VAL A 81 -1.13 -7.09 -11.95
C VAL A 81 -2.31 -6.71 -12.85
N ASN A 82 -2.21 -5.65 -13.68
CA ASN A 82 -3.23 -5.25 -14.64
C ASN A 82 -3.60 -6.34 -15.67
N ALA A 83 -2.72 -7.34 -15.90
CA ALA A 83 -3.00 -8.46 -16.80
C ALA A 83 -3.73 -9.65 -16.12
N VAL A 84 -3.87 -9.65 -14.79
CA VAL A 84 -4.24 -10.86 -14.01
C VAL A 84 -5.47 -10.62 -13.12
N PHE A 85 -6.01 -9.41 -13.08
CA PHE A 85 -7.14 -9.13 -12.20
C PHE A 85 -8.46 -9.73 -12.70
N PRO A 86 -9.22 -10.41 -11.82
CA PRO A 86 -10.58 -10.85 -12.11
C PRO A 86 -11.44 -9.69 -12.63
N ASN A 87 -12.32 -9.97 -13.58
CA ASN A 87 -13.15 -8.96 -14.23
C ASN A 87 -13.97 -8.14 -13.20
N GLU A 88 -14.35 -8.75 -12.09
CA GLU A 88 -15.15 -8.15 -11.02
C GLU A 88 -14.38 -7.09 -10.22
N LEU A 89 -13.05 -7.06 -10.32
CA LEU A 89 -12.18 -6.12 -9.63
C LEU A 89 -11.65 -5.01 -10.53
N GLN A 90 -11.81 -5.14 -11.85
CA GLN A 90 -11.25 -4.19 -12.82
C GLN A 90 -11.93 -2.81 -12.75
N VAL A 91 -11.10 -1.77 -12.74
CA VAL A 91 -11.51 -0.38 -12.99
C VAL A 91 -11.11 -0.04 -14.41
N LYS A 92 -12.09 0.35 -15.24
CA LYS A 92 -11.87 0.67 -16.65
C LYS A 92 -11.81 2.17 -16.90
N GLY A 93 -10.88 2.58 -17.77
CA GLY A 93 -10.78 3.93 -18.29
C GLY A 93 -11.85 4.21 -19.36
N SER A 94 -11.85 5.44 -19.86
CA SER A 94 -12.77 5.88 -20.93
C SER A 94 -12.54 5.15 -22.25
N ASP A 95 -11.33 4.60 -22.46
CA ASP A 95 -10.94 3.79 -23.62
C ASP A 95 -11.30 2.30 -23.47
N GLY A 96 -11.87 1.91 -22.32
CA GLY A 96 -12.20 0.52 -21.99
C GLY A 96 -11.03 -0.31 -21.47
N GLY A 97 -9.81 0.26 -21.41
CA GLY A 97 -8.64 -0.38 -20.83
C GLY A 97 -8.70 -0.46 -19.31
N VAL A 98 -8.06 -1.46 -18.72
CA VAL A 98 -7.96 -1.59 -17.24
C VAL A 98 -6.90 -0.62 -16.73
N ILE A 99 -7.31 0.34 -15.90
CA ILE A 99 -6.45 1.41 -15.38
C ILE A 99 -6.08 1.24 -13.90
N ALA A 100 -6.87 0.44 -13.17
CA ALA A 100 -6.66 0.12 -11.77
C ALA A 100 -7.48 -1.12 -11.42
N CYS A 101 -7.30 -1.65 -10.21
CA CYS A 101 -8.11 -2.72 -9.67
C CYS A 101 -8.47 -2.51 -8.21
N ASN A 102 -9.73 -2.75 -7.93
CA ASN A 102 -10.28 -2.73 -6.61
C ASN A 102 -9.77 -3.91 -5.80
N SER A 103 -9.55 -3.70 -4.52
CA SER A 103 -9.48 -4.81 -3.58
C SER A 103 -10.86 -5.48 -3.46
N ALA A 104 -10.90 -6.70 -2.92
CA ALA A 104 -12.17 -7.36 -2.64
C ALA A 104 -13.03 -6.56 -1.63
N CYS A 105 -12.42 -5.82 -0.71
CA CYS A 105 -13.17 -4.95 0.19
C CYS A 105 -13.83 -3.79 -0.57
N LEU A 106 -13.11 -3.15 -1.48
CA LEU A 106 -13.65 -2.07 -2.30
C LEU A 106 -14.75 -2.55 -3.27
N ALA A 107 -14.55 -3.72 -3.89
CA ALA A 107 -15.49 -4.25 -4.88
C ALA A 107 -16.77 -4.82 -4.25
N PHE A 108 -16.66 -5.53 -3.12
CA PHE A 108 -17.79 -6.29 -2.56
C PHE A 108 -18.33 -5.73 -1.25
N ASN A 109 -17.53 -4.94 -0.51
CA ASN A 109 -17.91 -4.33 0.77
C ASN A 109 -18.49 -5.33 1.79
N GLN A 110 -18.00 -6.58 1.78
CA GLN A 110 -18.43 -7.63 2.72
C GLN A 110 -17.43 -7.74 3.87
N SER A 111 -17.94 -8.08 5.06
CA SER A 111 -17.17 -8.06 6.31
C SER A 111 -15.94 -8.97 6.28
N GLN A 112 -16.01 -10.11 5.61
CA GLN A 112 -14.89 -11.03 5.43
C GLN A 112 -13.78 -10.48 4.53
N TYR A 113 -14.10 -9.58 3.60
CA TYR A 113 -13.09 -8.94 2.73
C TYR A 113 -12.51 -7.67 3.36
N CYS A 114 -13.33 -6.97 4.17
CA CYS A 114 -12.94 -5.74 4.84
C CYS A 114 -12.39 -5.96 6.25
N CYS A 115 -12.36 -7.20 6.75
CA CYS A 115 -11.95 -7.55 8.10
C CYS A 115 -12.69 -6.74 9.18
N THR A 116 -14.02 -6.73 9.09
CA THR A 116 -14.89 -6.03 10.05
C THR A 116 -15.82 -7.01 10.77
N GLY A 117 -16.41 -6.57 11.89
CA GLY A 117 -17.27 -7.40 12.73
C GLY A 117 -16.52 -8.64 13.24
N SER A 118 -17.12 -9.82 13.07
CA SER A 118 -16.52 -11.11 13.45
C SER A 118 -15.24 -11.47 12.67
N PHE A 119 -14.91 -10.75 11.60
CA PHE A 119 -13.69 -10.93 10.80
C PHE A 119 -12.59 -9.91 11.12
N GLY A 120 -12.83 -9.03 12.09
CA GLY A 120 -11.89 -7.96 12.49
C GLY A 120 -11.00 -8.28 13.69
N THR A 121 -11.01 -9.54 14.14
CA THR A 121 -10.19 -9.99 15.27
C THR A 121 -8.90 -10.63 14.76
N LEU A 122 -7.76 -10.10 15.19
CA LEU A 122 -6.46 -10.78 15.21
C LEU A 122 -6.18 -11.31 16.61
#